data_AF-A0AAE9MUQ0-F1
#
_entry.id   AF-A0AAE9MUQ0-F1
#
_cell.length_a   1.000
_cell.length_b   1.000
_cell.length_c   1.000
_cell.angle_alpha   90.00
_cell.angle_beta   90.00
_cell.angle_gamma   90.00
#
_symmetry.space_group_name_H-M   'P 1'
#
loop_
_entity.id
_entity.type
_entity.pdbx_description
1 polymer ?
#
loop_
_entity_poly.entity_id
_entity_poly.type
_entity_poly.pdbx_seq_one_letter_code
_entity_poly.pdbx_strand_id
1 'polypeptide(L)'
;MDFWGVFKMKQIKKKELIFIKVFIMTVVFMLPLLCVSPLTADETDEIRALQQEAEKGLAEAQNKLAGLYFEGKGVTQNYETAAYWYTKAAKQGHILAQNNLADMFLEGKGVEQSYKQAFYWYRKAAEQEHAWAQNSLGFMYKEGWGVEQNYKQAVYWYRKAAEQELSEAQNNLGFMYKTGRGIDQNYESAVYWYRKAAEKELAEAQFNLGNMYYDGLGLAKDHEQAAEWYLKAAEQGLAKAQNKLGWMYHNGVGVQQNDEKAVYWHRKAAEKGDAEGQFSLGWLYYQGIGVKKDYKKAAEWFGKAADQGLAEAQARLKELEAQNNPLLVIDKDGTLTGITDKTKLQGKLVLPPEVKKIAENAFYDCTALTEIDFSACTGLVDIGRWAFLGCTGLTEIRLPASLAKIGYWAFDGCTGLVEVRLPASLNSIGKGAFADCGNLRKLIVAPENTTYYSKDNVIYTRNMKKLICAAGGITQIFIPDTVTEIEGWAFDGCTGLAEVRLPANLTVIGEWAFSGCIKLAKVDFSACTNRIEIGEEAFYGCTNLTKVGEQSF
;
A
#
# COMPACT_ATOMS: atom_id res chain seq x y z
N MET A 1 15.10 -1.00 -29.35
CA MET A 1 15.91 0.02 -28.66
C MET A 1 15.99 -0.39 -27.21
N ASP A 2 17.18 -0.83 -26.85
CA ASP A 2 17.52 -1.55 -25.62
C ASP A 2 17.37 -0.70 -24.36
N PHE A 3 16.91 -1.33 -23.28
CA PHE A 3 16.91 -0.74 -21.95
C PHE A 3 17.35 -1.82 -20.93
N TRP A 4 18.67 -2.02 -20.81
CA TRP A 4 19.26 -2.55 -19.58
C TRP A 4 20.60 -1.84 -19.33
N GLY A 5 20.53 -0.81 -18.50
CA GLY A 5 21.66 -0.04 -18.02
C GLY A 5 22.44 -0.81 -16.97
N VAL A 6 23.70 -1.09 -17.30
CA VAL A 6 24.88 -0.81 -16.46
C VAL A 6 24.78 -1.23 -14.98
N PHE A 7 24.98 -2.51 -14.71
CA PHE A 7 25.56 -2.95 -13.44
C PHE A 7 27.09 -2.78 -13.51
N LYS A 8 27.60 -1.71 -12.91
CA LYS A 8 29.02 -1.49 -12.61
C LYS A 8 29.41 -2.40 -11.43
N MET A 9 30.21 -3.44 -11.67
CA MET A 9 31.22 -3.89 -10.72
C MET A 9 32.54 -4.10 -11.46
N LYS A 10 33.49 -3.19 -11.18
CA LYS A 10 34.82 -3.14 -11.76
C LYS A 10 35.67 -4.33 -11.28
N GLN A 11 36.37 -4.91 -12.25
CA GLN A 11 37.64 -5.62 -12.09
C GLN A 11 38.61 -4.94 -11.12
N ILE A 12 38.93 -5.58 -9.99
CA ILE A 12 40.21 -5.51 -9.24
C ILE A 12 40.22 -6.81 -8.40
N LYS A 13 41.00 -7.89 -8.61
CA LYS A 13 42.42 -8.06 -8.95
C LYS A 13 42.65 -9.34 -9.77
N LYS A 14 43.11 -9.19 -11.01
CA LYS A 14 43.59 -10.26 -11.91
C LYS A 14 45.10 -10.53 -11.74
N LYS A 15 45.65 -10.42 -10.51
CA LYS A 15 47.11 -10.48 -10.25
C LYS A 15 47.59 -11.47 -9.17
N GLU A 16 46.71 -12.29 -8.60
CA GLU A 16 47.13 -13.40 -7.71
C GLU A 16 46.75 -14.78 -8.28
N LEU A 17 46.84 -14.91 -9.61
CA LEU A 17 46.62 -16.18 -10.33
C LEU A 17 47.93 -16.81 -10.88
N ILE A 18 49.11 -16.31 -10.48
CA ILE A 18 50.39 -16.75 -11.06
C ILE A 18 51.38 -17.25 -9.99
N PHE A 19 51.08 -17.09 -8.70
CA PHE A 19 52.02 -17.42 -7.62
C PHE A 19 51.53 -18.51 -6.66
N ILE A 20 50.95 -19.61 -7.16
CA ILE A 20 51.19 -20.98 -6.67
C ILE A 20 50.31 -21.95 -7.52
N LYS A 21 50.74 -22.09 -8.78
CA LYS A 21 50.58 -23.31 -9.58
C LYS A 21 51.42 -24.49 -9.02
N VAL A 22 51.92 -24.37 -7.79
CA VAL A 22 52.85 -25.28 -7.10
C VAL A 22 52.19 -26.03 -5.93
N PHE A 23 50.93 -25.72 -5.57
CA PHE A 23 50.16 -26.51 -4.58
C PHE A 23 48.95 -27.21 -5.22
N ILE A 24 49.10 -27.60 -6.50
CA ILE A 24 48.17 -28.49 -7.22
C ILE A 24 48.72 -29.94 -7.23
N MET A 25 49.81 -30.28 -6.54
CA MET A 25 50.46 -31.60 -6.71
C MET A 25 50.74 -32.44 -5.44
N THR A 26 50.30 -32.05 -4.24
CA THR A 26 50.67 -32.80 -2.99
C THR A 26 49.59 -32.99 -1.92
N VAL A 27 48.30 -32.91 -2.21
CA VAL A 27 47.26 -33.55 -1.35
C VAL A 27 46.16 -34.19 -2.21
N VAL A 28 46.55 -35.16 -3.02
CA VAL A 28 45.67 -36.20 -3.57
C VAL A 28 45.47 -37.35 -2.54
N PHE A 29 45.91 -37.19 -1.29
CA PHE A 29 45.92 -38.26 -0.28
C PHE A 29 45.68 -37.78 1.17
N MET A 30 44.56 -37.11 1.44
CA MET A 30 43.98 -37.15 2.79
C MET A 30 42.49 -37.44 2.69
N LEU A 31 42.12 -38.65 3.13
CA LEU A 31 40.75 -39.05 3.41
C LEU A 31 40.05 -37.98 4.25
N PRO A 32 38.74 -37.72 4.08
CA PRO A 32 37.95 -37.17 5.17
C PRO A 32 37.66 -38.31 6.15
N LEU A 33 38.68 -38.71 6.91
CA LEU A 33 38.49 -39.30 8.24
C LEU A 33 38.58 -38.12 9.21
N LEU A 34 37.64 -38.07 10.16
CA LEU A 34 37.51 -37.12 11.27
C LEU A 34 36.55 -35.94 11.03
N CYS A 35 35.25 -36.24 11.19
CA CYS A 35 34.38 -35.58 12.16
C CYS A 35 33.06 -36.35 12.25
N VAL A 36 33.07 -37.46 12.99
CA VAL A 36 31.86 -38.22 13.34
C VAL A 36 31.40 -37.73 14.71
N SER A 37 30.28 -37.00 14.76
CA SER A 37 29.43 -36.98 15.96
C SER A 37 28.77 -38.36 16.11
N PRO A 38 28.61 -38.91 17.32
CA PRO A 38 28.34 -40.34 17.49
C PRO A 38 26.92 -40.69 17.03
N LEU A 39 26.83 -41.49 15.97
CA LEU A 39 25.66 -42.26 15.57
C LEU A 39 25.35 -43.34 16.62
N THR A 40 24.08 -43.71 16.78
CA THR A 40 23.68 -44.82 17.65
C THR A 40 24.15 -46.16 17.07
N ALA A 41 24.45 -47.14 17.92
CA ALA A 41 25.24 -48.32 17.54
C ALA A 41 24.63 -49.16 16.39
N ASP A 42 23.31 -49.22 16.26
CA ASP A 42 22.62 -50.07 15.28
C ASP A 42 22.55 -49.43 13.87
N GLU A 43 22.44 -48.11 13.79
CA GLU A 43 22.41 -47.35 12.51
C GLU A 43 23.81 -47.29 11.83
N THR A 44 24.88 -47.72 12.52
CA THR A 44 26.26 -47.60 12.03
C THR A 44 26.79 -48.78 11.21
N ASP A 45 26.23 -49.99 11.36
CA ASP A 45 26.80 -51.17 10.70
C ASP A 45 26.34 -51.29 9.23
N GLU A 46 25.08 -50.97 8.92
CA GLU A 46 24.57 -50.95 7.54
C GLU A 46 25.24 -49.89 6.68
N ILE A 47 25.43 -48.68 7.22
CA ILE A 47 26.09 -47.58 6.49
C ILE A 47 27.58 -47.89 6.31
N ARG A 48 28.22 -48.51 7.30
CA ARG A 48 29.62 -48.95 7.19
C ARG A 48 29.77 -50.04 6.12
N ALA A 49 28.85 -51.00 6.07
CA ALA A 49 28.82 -52.02 5.02
C ALA A 49 28.61 -51.40 3.64
N LEU A 50 27.64 -50.49 3.51
CA LEU A 50 27.36 -49.74 2.28
C LEU A 50 28.58 -48.92 1.82
N GLN A 51 29.30 -48.32 2.77
CA GLN A 51 30.51 -47.58 2.47
C GLN A 51 31.63 -48.49 1.96
N GLN A 52 31.82 -49.66 2.55
CA GLN A 52 32.77 -50.66 2.03
C GLN A 52 32.39 -51.13 0.62
N GLU A 53 31.09 -51.32 0.32
CA GLU A 53 30.62 -51.68 -1.02
C GLU A 53 30.82 -50.54 -2.04
N ALA A 54 30.57 -49.30 -1.64
CA ALA A 54 30.80 -48.12 -2.46
C ALA A 54 32.30 -47.94 -2.77
N GLU A 55 33.17 -48.21 -1.78
CA GLU A 55 34.63 -48.21 -1.91
C GLU A 55 35.14 -49.34 -2.81
N LYS A 56 34.49 -50.51 -2.82
CA LYS A 56 34.73 -51.60 -3.79
C LYS A 56 34.30 -51.26 -5.22
N GLY A 57 33.68 -50.10 -5.43
CA GLY A 57 33.33 -49.60 -6.76
C GLY A 57 31.90 -49.90 -7.18
N LEU A 58 31.05 -50.50 -6.34
CA LEU A 58 29.70 -50.87 -6.75
C LEU A 58 28.83 -49.61 -6.98
N ALA A 59 28.42 -49.38 -8.23
CA ALA A 59 27.71 -48.15 -8.61
C ALA A 59 26.41 -47.93 -7.83
N GLU A 60 25.64 -49.00 -7.56
CA GLU A 60 24.42 -48.95 -6.75
C GLU A 60 24.70 -48.48 -5.31
N ALA A 61 25.74 -49.04 -4.68
CA ALA A 61 26.14 -48.65 -3.33
C ALA A 61 26.63 -47.21 -3.28
N GLN A 62 27.39 -46.77 -4.28
CA GLN A 62 27.81 -45.38 -4.42
C GLN A 62 26.62 -44.42 -4.57
N ASN A 63 25.63 -44.76 -5.40
CA ASN A 63 24.41 -43.97 -5.57
C ASN A 63 23.60 -43.88 -4.26
N LYS A 64 23.41 -45.01 -3.57
CA LYS A 64 22.70 -45.04 -2.27
C LYS A 64 23.43 -44.22 -1.21
N LEU A 65 24.74 -44.41 -1.06
CA LEU A 65 25.55 -43.69 -0.10
C LEU A 65 25.53 -42.17 -0.37
N ALA A 66 25.59 -41.77 -1.64
CA ALA A 66 25.44 -40.38 -2.03
C ALA A 66 24.09 -39.78 -1.59
N GLY A 67 23.00 -40.54 -1.75
CA GLY A 67 21.66 -40.14 -1.28
C GLY A 67 21.60 -39.94 0.24
N LEU A 68 22.22 -40.83 1.02
CA LEU A 68 22.30 -40.69 2.48
C LEU A 68 23.02 -39.40 2.89
N TYR A 69 24.16 -39.09 2.25
CA TYR A 69 24.87 -37.83 2.48
C TYR A 69 24.09 -36.61 2.00
N PHE A 70 23.34 -36.71 0.91
CA PHE A 70 22.52 -35.62 0.38
C PHE A 70 21.37 -35.28 1.34
N GLU A 71 20.71 -36.28 1.90
CA GLU A 71 19.56 -36.11 2.79
C GLU A 71 19.93 -35.97 4.27
N GLY A 72 21.16 -36.37 4.65
CA GLY A 72 21.58 -36.45 6.05
C GLY A 72 20.93 -37.60 6.82
N LYS A 73 20.53 -38.68 6.13
CA LYS A 73 19.90 -39.85 6.76
C LYS A 73 20.97 -40.82 7.26
N GLY A 74 21.10 -40.94 8.58
CA GLY A 74 22.10 -41.82 9.22
C GLY A 74 23.57 -41.36 9.03
N VAL A 75 23.81 -40.21 8.41
CA VAL A 75 25.10 -39.53 8.33
C VAL A 75 24.89 -38.02 8.41
N THR A 76 25.90 -37.27 8.84
CA THR A 76 25.86 -35.80 8.74
C THR A 76 25.69 -35.40 7.27
N GLN A 77 24.68 -34.58 6.98
CA GLN A 77 24.43 -34.08 5.63
C GLN A 77 25.70 -33.41 5.07
N ASN A 78 26.10 -33.82 3.87
CA ASN A 78 27.27 -33.27 3.19
C ASN A 78 27.09 -33.37 1.67
N TYR A 79 26.80 -32.25 1.04
CA TYR A 79 26.59 -32.19 -0.42
C TYR A 79 27.88 -32.46 -1.21
N GLU A 80 29.06 -32.09 -0.72
CA GLU A 80 30.32 -32.36 -1.43
C GLU A 80 30.61 -33.87 -1.47
N THR A 81 30.40 -34.56 -0.35
CA THR A 81 30.54 -36.02 -0.26
C THR A 81 29.47 -36.73 -1.11
N ALA A 82 28.23 -36.23 -1.12
CA ALA A 82 27.18 -36.74 -2.00
C ALA A 82 27.58 -36.58 -3.48
N ALA A 83 28.03 -35.40 -3.89
CA ALA A 83 28.47 -35.14 -5.26
C ALA A 83 29.64 -36.05 -5.67
N TYR A 84 30.58 -36.29 -4.76
CA TYR A 84 31.71 -37.20 -4.99
C TYR A 84 31.23 -38.62 -5.31
N TRP A 85 30.34 -39.18 -4.49
CA TRP A 85 29.83 -40.54 -4.69
C TRP A 85 28.90 -40.65 -5.90
N TYR A 86 28.01 -39.66 -6.12
CA TYR A 86 27.21 -39.59 -7.34
C TYR A 86 28.10 -39.50 -8.58
N THR A 87 29.19 -38.72 -8.56
CA THR A 87 30.14 -38.64 -9.67
C THR A 87 30.76 -39.99 -9.99
N LYS A 88 31.15 -40.78 -8.97
CA LYS A 88 31.68 -42.12 -9.19
C LYS A 88 30.63 -43.05 -9.81
N ALA A 89 29.41 -43.08 -9.27
CA ALA A 89 28.34 -43.92 -9.81
C ALA A 89 27.93 -43.50 -11.24
N ALA A 90 27.80 -42.19 -11.48
CA ALA A 90 27.40 -41.62 -12.76
C ALA A 90 28.40 -41.92 -13.87
N LYS A 91 29.71 -41.90 -13.57
CA LYS A 91 30.78 -42.31 -14.49
C LYS A 91 30.70 -43.79 -14.88
N GLN A 92 30.09 -44.62 -14.05
CA GLN A 92 29.82 -46.04 -14.35
C GLN A 92 28.53 -46.26 -15.15
N GLY A 93 27.81 -45.19 -15.51
CA GLY A 93 26.57 -45.30 -16.27
C GLY A 93 25.30 -45.31 -15.40
N HIS A 94 25.43 -45.25 -14.07
CA HIS A 94 24.27 -45.36 -13.18
C HIS A 94 23.28 -44.22 -13.39
N ILE A 95 22.07 -44.56 -13.86
CA ILE A 95 21.06 -43.62 -14.36
C ILE A 95 20.63 -42.60 -13.29
N LEU A 96 20.27 -43.06 -12.08
CA LEU A 96 19.83 -42.16 -11.00
C LEU A 96 20.96 -41.23 -10.52
N ALA A 97 22.18 -41.74 -10.38
CA ALA A 97 23.33 -40.92 -10.03
C ALA A 97 23.64 -39.85 -11.09
N GLN A 98 23.47 -40.16 -12.38
CA GLN A 98 23.61 -39.17 -13.45
C GLN A 98 22.53 -38.07 -13.32
N ASN A 99 21.27 -38.44 -13.08
CA ASN A 99 20.20 -37.48 -12.86
C ASN A 99 20.46 -36.60 -11.63
N ASN A 100 20.77 -37.21 -10.48
CA ASN A 100 20.96 -36.48 -9.23
C ASN A 100 22.21 -35.59 -9.28
N LEU A 101 23.29 -36.05 -9.91
CA LEU A 101 24.46 -35.22 -10.13
C LEU A 101 24.14 -34.02 -11.04
N ALA A 102 23.27 -34.19 -12.03
CA ALA A 102 22.80 -33.10 -12.86
C ALA A 102 22.02 -32.06 -12.04
N ASP A 103 21.12 -32.49 -11.16
CA ASP A 103 20.40 -31.61 -10.22
C ASP A 103 21.39 -30.83 -9.33
N MET A 104 22.43 -31.49 -8.83
CA MET A 104 23.47 -30.84 -8.00
C MET A 104 24.24 -29.76 -8.77
N PHE A 105 24.58 -30.01 -10.04
CA PHE A 105 25.20 -28.99 -10.91
C PHE A 105 24.23 -27.86 -11.29
N LEU A 106 22.94 -28.16 -11.42
CA LEU A 106 21.90 -27.17 -11.73
C LEU A 106 21.75 -26.17 -10.57
N GLU A 107 21.77 -26.67 -9.34
CA GLU A 107 21.55 -25.88 -8.12
C GLU A 107 22.84 -25.36 -7.48
N GLY A 108 24.02 -25.91 -7.85
CA GLY A 108 25.28 -25.59 -7.20
C GLY A 108 25.42 -26.19 -5.78
N LYS A 109 24.73 -27.30 -5.50
CA LYS A 109 24.81 -27.99 -4.21
C LYS A 109 26.00 -28.95 -4.20
N GLY A 110 27.02 -28.66 -3.38
CA GLY A 110 28.21 -29.52 -3.23
C GLY A 110 29.16 -29.54 -4.43
N VAL A 111 28.85 -28.77 -5.48
CA VAL A 111 29.66 -28.55 -6.68
C VAL A 111 29.51 -27.11 -7.15
N GLU A 112 30.46 -26.59 -7.92
CA GLU A 112 30.28 -25.30 -8.59
C GLU A 112 29.11 -25.38 -9.57
N GLN A 113 28.17 -24.43 -9.49
CA GLN A 113 27.00 -24.40 -10.36
C GLN A 113 27.42 -24.36 -11.83
N SER A 114 26.87 -25.28 -12.63
CA SER A 114 27.22 -25.39 -14.04
C SER A 114 26.10 -25.99 -14.86
N TYR A 115 25.37 -25.14 -15.57
CA TYR A 115 24.32 -25.58 -16.51
C TYR A 115 24.87 -26.49 -17.60
N LYS A 116 26.14 -26.31 -18.02
CA LYS A 116 26.76 -27.20 -19.02
C LYS A 116 26.98 -28.61 -18.47
N GLN A 117 27.38 -28.74 -17.22
CA GLN A 117 27.54 -30.05 -16.58
C GLN A 117 26.19 -30.70 -16.27
N ALA A 118 25.22 -29.93 -15.79
CA ALA A 118 23.85 -30.41 -15.60
C ALA A 118 23.27 -30.94 -16.92
N PHE A 119 23.39 -30.18 -18.02
CA PHE A 119 22.95 -30.60 -19.35
C PHE A 119 23.63 -31.89 -19.80
N TYR A 120 24.95 -31.99 -19.61
CA TYR A 120 25.72 -33.19 -19.96
C TYR A 120 25.20 -34.44 -19.23
N TRP A 121 25.00 -34.35 -17.91
CA TRP A 121 24.58 -35.50 -17.10
C TRP A 121 23.09 -35.85 -17.29
N TYR A 122 22.20 -34.86 -17.40
CA TYR A 122 20.80 -35.15 -17.78
C TYR A 122 20.73 -35.81 -19.14
N ARG A 123 21.53 -35.37 -20.12
CA ARG A 123 21.56 -36.01 -21.44
C ARG A 123 21.96 -37.48 -21.33
N LYS A 124 22.98 -37.80 -20.54
CA LYS A 124 23.41 -39.20 -20.30
C LYS A 124 22.30 -40.06 -19.67
N ALA A 125 21.57 -39.53 -18.69
CA ALA A 125 20.45 -40.24 -18.09
C ALA A 125 19.24 -40.34 -19.04
N ALA A 126 18.94 -39.29 -19.79
CA ALA A 126 17.82 -39.21 -20.73
C ALA A 126 17.98 -40.14 -21.94
N GLU A 127 19.22 -40.33 -22.41
CA GLU A 127 19.60 -41.31 -23.44
C GLU A 127 19.38 -42.75 -22.96
N GLN A 128 19.33 -42.98 -21.65
CA GLN A 128 18.96 -44.25 -21.00
C GLN A 128 17.48 -44.28 -20.58
N GLU A 129 16.65 -43.49 -21.25
CA GLU A 129 15.19 -43.45 -21.09
C GLU A 129 14.67 -42.94 -19.73
N HIS A 130 15.51 -42.32 -18.89
CA HIS A 130 15.06 -41.76 -17.62
C HIS A 130 14.09 -40.58 -17.81
N ALA A 131 12.81 -40.77 -17.49
CA ALA A 131 11.74 -39.79 -17.76
C ALA A 131 11.99 -38.40 -17.13
N TRP A 132 12.47 -38.34 -15.88
CA TRP A 132 12.79 -37.07 -15.22
C TRP A 132 13.95 -36.35 -15.91
N ALA A 133 14.98 -37.08 -16.32
CA ALA A 133 16.11 -36.47 -17.03
C ALA A 133 15.71 -35.98 -18.42
N GLN A 134 14.82 -36.71 -19.11
CA GLN A 134 14.23 -36.26 -20.38
C GLN A 134 13.42 -34.97 -20.19
N ASN A 135 12.58 -34.89 -19.15
CA ASN A 135 11.85 -33.67 -18.83
C ASN A 135 12.79 -32.50 -18.51
N SER A 136 13.81 -32.71 -17.67
CA SER A 136 14.81 -31.70 -17.34
C SER A 136 15.58 -31.23 -18.58
N LEU A 137 15.96 -32.16 -19.47
CA LEU A 137 16.63 -31.81 -20.72
C LEU A 137 15.71 -30.99 -21.64
N GLY A 138 14.43 -31.34 -21.70
CA GLY A 138 13.42 -30.55 -22.40
C GLY A 138 13.35 -29.12 -21.87
N PHE A 139 13.38 -28.95 -20.55
CA PHE A 139 13.43 -27.64 -19.90
C PHE A 139 14.70 -26.86 -20.23
N MET A 140 15.87 -27.51 -20.17
CA MET A 140 17.15 -26.87 -20.49
C MET A 140 17.20 -26.37 -21.94
N TYR A 141 16.67 -27.13 -22.90
CA TYR A 141 16.54 -26.67 -24.28
C TYR A 141 15.53 -25.53 -24.43
N LYS A 142 14.42 -25.54 -23.67
CA LYS A 142 13.40 -24.49 -23.70
C LYS A 142 13.95 -23.16 -23.17
N GLU A 143 14.77 -23.18 -22.13
CA GLU A 143 15.37 -21.98 -21.52
C GLU A 143 16.76 -21.61 -22.09
N GLY A 144 17.43 -22.52 -22.81
CA GLY A 144 18.80 -22.31 -23.27
C GLY A 144 19.84 -22.42 -22.14
N TRP A 145 19.58 -23.25 -21.13
CA TRP A 145 20.49 -23.46 -20.00
C TRP A 145 21.52 -24.51 -20.37
N GLY A 146 22.80 -24.14 -20.41
CA GLY A 146 23.90 -25.07 -20.71
C GLY A 146 23.99 -25.52 -22.18
N VAL A 147 23.00 -25.14 -23.00
CA VAL A 147 22.87 -25.46 -24.43
C VAL A 147 22.20 -24.30 -25.15
N GLU A 148 22.37 -24.20 -26.47
CA GLU A 148 21.61 -23.23 -27.28
C GLU A 148 20.10 -23.52 -27.17
N GLN A 149 19.30 -22.46 -27.01
CA GLN A 149 17.85 -22.57 -26.91
C GLN A 149 17.27 -23.23 -28.17
N ASN A 150 16.47 -24.27 -27.98
CA ASN A 150 15.87 -25.01 -29.08
C ASN A 150 14.53 -25.63 -28.69
N TYR A 151 13.43 -24.97 -29.07
CA TYR A 151 12.10 -25.45 -28.75
C TYR A 151 11.73 -26.79 -29.41
N LYS A 152 12.29 -27.10 -30.59
CA LYS A 152 12.04 -28.40 -31.25
C LYS A 152 12.64 -29.54 -30.44
N GLN A 153 13.85 -29.35 -29.91
CA GLN A 153 14.48 -30.31 -29.00
C GLN A 153 13.74 -30.39 -27.66
N ALA A 154 13.25 -29.26 -27.14
CA ALA A 154 12.42 -29.27 -25.93
C ALA A 154 11.18 -30.14 -26.12
N VAL A 155 10.42 -29.94 -27.21
CA VAL A 155 9.24 -30.76 -27.56
C VAL A 155 9.61 -32.24 -27.69
N TYR A 156 10.72 -32.56 -28.36
CA TYR A 156 11.17 -33.93 -28.52
C TYR A 156 11.37 -34.65 -27.18
N TRP A 157 12.09 -34.00 -26.25
CA TRP A 157 12.38 -34.60 -24.95
C TRP A 157 11.18 -34.61 -24.00
N TYR A 158 10.36 -33.55 -24.00
CA TYR A 158 9.10 -33.56 -23.26
C TYR A 158 8.15 -34.65 -23.75
N ARG A 159 8.07 -34.88 -25.07
CA ARG A 159 7.25 -35.97 -25.63
C ARG A 159 7.69 -37.33 -25.13
N LYS A 160 8.99 -37.64 -25.18
CA LYS A 160 9.51 -38.92 -24.66
C LYS A 160 9.16 -39.14 -23.19
N ALA A 161 9.31 -38.11 -22.35
CA ALA A 161 8.96 -38.21 -20.93
C ALA A 161 7.44 -38.29 -20.70
N ALA A 162 6.64 -37.57 -21.50
CA ALA A 162 5.19 -37.55 -21.41
C ALA A 162 4.54 -38.88 -21.84
N GLU A 163 5.13 -39.56 -22.84
CA GLU A 163 4.78 -40.90 -23.28
C GLU A 163 5.09 -41.96 -22.22
N GLN A 164 6.11 -41.72 -21.38
CA GLN A 164 6.37 -42.46 -20.14
C GLN A 164 5.50 -41.98 -18.97
N GLU A 165 4.41 -41.27 -19.26
CA GLU A 165 3.39 -40.96 -18.29
C GLU A 165 3.79 -39.99 -17.16
N LEU A 166 4.91 -39.28 -17.30
CA LEU A 166 5.36 -38.26 -16.36
C LEU A 166 4.49 -36.98 -16.47
N SER A 167 3.75 -36.66 -15.41
CA SER A 167 2.77 -35.57 -15.38
C SER A 167 3.37 -34.19 -15.69
N GLU A 168 4.58 -33.91 -15.20
CA GLU A 168 5.32 -32.66 -15.42
C GLU A 168 5.64 -32.48 -16.91
N ALA A 169 6.08 -33.56 -17.57
CA ALA A 169 6.38 -33.56 -18.99
C ALA A 169 5.11 -33.43 -19.83
N GLN A 170 4.02 -34.08 -19.43
CA GLN A 170 2.70 -33.92 -20.07
C GLN A 170 2.22 -32.47 -19.98
N ASN A 171 2.31 -31.84 -18.81
CA ASN A 171 1.98 -30.42 -18.64
C ASN A 171 2.87 -29.51 -19.49
N ASN A 172 4.19 -29.76 -19.49
CA ASN A 172 5.13 -28.99 -20.31
C ASN A 172 4.85 -29.14 -21.81
N LEU A 173 4.56 -30.36 -22.28
CA LEU A 173 4.19 -30.61 -23.67
C LEU A 173 2.86 -29.93 -24.03
N GLY A 174 1.88 -29.95 -23.13
CA GLY A 174 0.64 -29.20 -23.28
C GLY A 174 0.89 -27.70 -23.48
N PHE A 175 1.83 -27.12 -22.73
CA PHE A 175 2.26 -25.73 -22.91
C PHE A 175 2.92 -25.48 -24.27
N MET A 176 3.76 -26.39 -24.75
CA MET A 176 4.38 -26.25 -26.07
C MET A 176 3.33 -26.26 -27.19
N TYR A 177 2.33 -27.14 -27.11
CA TYR A 177 1.19 -27.16 -28.04
C TYR A 177 0.30 -25.92 -27.94
N LYS A 178 0.02 -25.43 -26.72
CA LYS A 178 -0.77 -24.21 -26.51
C LYS A 178 -0.09 -22.98 -27.12
N THR A 179 1.23 -22.89 -27.03
CA THR A 179 2.00 -21.71 -27.46
C THR A 179 2.56 -21.81 -28.87
N GLY A 180 2.57 -23.00 -29.48
CA GLY A 180 3.16 -23.22 -30.80
C GLY A 180 4.69 -23.07 -30.84
N ARG A 181 5.37 -23.17 -29.69
CA ARG A 181 6.83 -23.03 -29.61
C ARG A 181 7.49 -24.36 -29.97
N GLY A 182 8.18 -24.42 -31.12
CA GLY A 182 8.90 -25.61 -31.56
C GLY A 182 8.02 -26.76 -32.08
N ILE A 183 6.71 -26.55 -32.13
CA ILE A 183 5.70 -27.45 -32.70
C ILE A 183 4.54 -26.58 -33.18
N ASP A 184 3.79 -27.04 -34.19
CA ASP A 184 2.59 -26.33 -34.64
C ASP A 184 1.59 -26.19 -33.49
N GLN A 185 1.02 -24.98 -33.36
CA GLN A 185 0.05 -24.70 -32.30
C GLN A 185 -1.18 -25.58 -32.49
N ASN A 186 -1.60 -26.26 -31.42
CA ASN A 186 -2.78 -27.09 -31.44
C ASN A 186 -3.40 -27.14 -30.04
N TYR A 187 -4.52 -26.44 -29.86
CA TYR A 187 -5.16 -26.35 -28.55
C TYR A 187 -5.81 -27.67 -28.10
N GLU A 188 -6.33 -28.50 -29.02
CA GLU A 188 -6.90 -29.81 -28.68
C GLU A 188 -5.82 -30.75 -28.11
N SER A 189 -4.62 -30.73 -28.71
CA SER A 189 -3.46 -31.46 -28.21
C SER A 189 -3.00 -30.92 -26.86
N ALA A 190 -3.04 -29.60 -26.66
CA ALA A 190 -2.74 -29.00 -25.36
C ALA A 190 -3.72 -29.46 -24.28
N VAL A 191 -5.03 -29.42 -24.58
CA VAL A 191 -6.10 -29.94 -23.71
C VAL A 191 -5.87 -31.41 -23.38
N TYR A 192 -5.55 -32.24 -24.38
CA TYR A 192 -5.29 -33.66 -24.19
C TYR A 192 -4.17 -33.91 -23.17
N TRP A 193 -3.03 -33.24 -23.34
CA TRP A 193 -1.88 -33.43 -22.45
C TRP A 193 -2.08 -32.80 -21.07
N TYR A 194 -2.70 -31.62 -20.98
CA TYR A 194 -3.08 -31.03 -19.69
C TYR A 194 -4.06 -31.91 -18.94
N ARG A 195 -5.05 -32.52 -19.62
CA ARG A 195 -6.01 -33.43 -18.99
C ARG A 195 -5.33 -34.66 -18.41
N LYS A 196 -4.46 -35.32 -19.17
CA LYS A 196 -3.68 -36.46 -18.66
C LYS A 196 -2.90 -36.13 -17.39
N ALA A 197 -2.23 -34.98 -17.35
CA ALA A 197 -1.49 -34.54 -16.17
C ALA A 197 -2.40 -34.11 -15.01
N ALA A 198 -3.54 -33.46 -15.31
CA ALA A 198 -4.51 -32.98 -14.33
C ALA A 198 -5.27 -34.13 -13.64
N GLU A 199 -5.53 -35.21 -14.36
CA GLU A 199 -6.11 -36.47 -13.84
C GLU A 199 -5.14 -37.20 -12.90
N LYS A 200 -3.83 -36.98 -13.06
CA LYS A 200 -2.78 -37.39 -12.10
C LYS A 200 -2.54 -36.36 -11.00
N GLU A 201 -3.53 -35.52 -10.74
CA GLU A 201 -3.59 -34.53 -9.68
C GLU A 201 -2.50 -33.43 -9.73
N LEU A 202 -1.80 -33.26 -10.85
CA LEU A 202 -0.81 -32.17 -10.96
C LEU A 202 -1.52 -30.80 -10.96
N ALA A 203 -1.41 -30.05 -9.86
CA ALA A 203 -2.10 -28.77 -9.65
C ALA A 203 -1.86 -27.77 -10.80
N GLU A 204 -0.63 -27.70 -11.32
CA GLU A 204 -0.25 -26.86 -12.46
C GLU A 204 -1.04 -27.21 -13.74
N ALA A 205 -1.22 -28.51 -14.01
CA ALA A 205 -1.99 -28.98 -15.15
C ALA A 205 -3.50 -28.76 -14.95
N GLN A 206 -4.01 -28.96 -13.73
CA GLN A 206 -5.39 -28.64 -13.39
C GLN A 206 -5.69 -27.14 -13.63
N PHE A 207 -4.81 -26.26 -13.18
CA PHE A 207 -4.93 -24.83 -13.46
C PHE A 207 -4.86 -24.51 -14.96
N ASN A 208 -3.92 -25.12 -15.68
CA ASN A 208 -3.80 -24.91 -17.12
C ASN A 208 -5.05 -25.40 -17.88
N LEU A 209 -5.59 -26.57 -17.52
CA LEU A 209 -6.84 -27.08 -18.07
C LEU A 209 -8.03 -26.16 -17.75
N GLY A 210 -8.10 -25.63 -16.51
CA GLY A 210 -9.07 -24.61 -16.13
C GLY A 210 -8.99 -23.37 -17.03
N ASN A 211 -7.79 -22.89 -17.36
CA ASN A 211 -7.61 -21.80 -18.32
C ASN A 211 -8.13 -22.16 -19.73
N MET A 212 -7.92 -23.41 -20.18
CA MET A 212 -8.43 -23.84 -21.49
C MET A 212 -9.97 -23.78 -21.52
N TYR A 213 -10.64 -24.24 -20.46
CA TYR A 213 -12.10 -24.13 -20.28
C TYR A 213 -12.59 -22.69 -20.19
N TYR A 214 -11.89 -21.85 -19.43
CA TYR A 214 -12.24 -20.45 -19.26
C TYR A 214 -12.19 -19.67 -20.58
N ASP A 215 -11.13 -19.89 -21.37
CA ASP A 215 -10.92 -19.19 -22.64
C ASP A 215 -11.65 -19.86 -23.82
N GLY A 216 -12.01 -21.14 -23.71
CA GLY A 216 -12.59 -21.94 -24.80
C GLY A 216 -11.56 -22.35 -25.86
N LEU A 217 -10.35 -22.71 -25.43
CA LEU A 217 -9.25 -23.08 -26.32
C LEU A 217 -9.18 -24.60 -26.49
N GLY A 218 -9.42 -25.10 -27.71
CA GLY A 218 -9.35 -26.55 -27.99
C GLY A 218 -10.46 -27.39 -27.36
N LEU A 219 -11.48 -26.72 -26.80
CA LEU A 219 -12.71 -27.26 -26.24
C LEU A 219 -13.75 -26.14 -26.16
N ALA A 220 -15.01 -26.48 -25.88
CA ALA A 220 -16.05 -25.47 -25.68
C ALA A 220 -15.79 -24.65 -24.40
N LYS A 221 -15.99 -23.34 -24.48
CA LYS A 221 -15.89 -22.45 -23.32
C LYS A 221 -16.90 -22.86 -22.26
N ASP A 222 -16.43 -23.08 -21.04
CA ASP A 222 -17.24 -23.51 -19.90
C ASP A 222 -16.63 -22.98 -18.60
N HIS A 223 -17.28 -21.99 -18.01
CA HIS A 223 -16.79 -21.37 -16.78
C HIS A 223 -17.02 -22.23 -15.54
N GLU A 224 -18.02 -23.13 -15.53
CA GLU A 224 -18.27 -24.04 -14.41
C GLU A 224 -17.16 -25.09 -14.36
N GLN A 225 -16.84 -25.71 -15.51
CA GLN A 225 -15.69 -26.62 -15.60
C GLN A 225 -14.37 -25.92 -15.27
N ALA A 226 -14.18 -24.67 -15.71
CA ALA A 226 -12.99 -23.90 -15.33
C ALA A 226 -12.90 -23.74 -13.80
N ALA A 227 -14.00 -23.37 -13.13
CA ALA A 227 -14.05 -23.23 -11.68
C ALA A 227 -13.76 -24.54 -10.95
N GLU A 228 -14.29 -25.67 -11.42
CA GLU A 228 -14.01 -27.00 -10.85
C GLU A 228 -12.52 -27.34 -10.91
N TRP A 229 -11.87 -27.11 -12.05
CA TRP A 229 -10.43 -27.37 -12.20
C TRP A 229 -9.57 -26.41 -11.39
N TYR A 230 -9.94 -25.12 -11.32
CA TYR A 230 -9.27 -24.18 -10.45
C TYR A 230 -9.43 -24.52 -8.98
N LEU A 231 -10.60 -25.02 -8.55
CA LEU A 231 -10.84 -25.46 -7.18
C LEU A 231 -9.89 -26.59 -6.79
N LYS A 232 -9.78 -27.64 -7.63
CA LYS A 232 -8.83 -28.75 -7.38
C LYS A 232 -7.39 -28.26 -7.23
N ALA A 233 -6.94 -27.35 -8.10
CA ALA A 233 -5.60 -26.77 -8.02
C ALA A 233 -5.43 -25.86 -6.78
N ALA A 234 -6.47 -25.10 -6.43
CA ALA A 234 -6.47 -24.16 -5.30
C ALA A 234 -6.46 -24.88 -3.94
N GLU A 235 -7.13 -26.02 -3.84
CA GLU A 235 -7.14 -26.89 -2.64
C GLU A 235 -5.77 -27.50 -2.37
N GLN A 236 -5.02 -27.83 -3.42
CA GLN A 236 -3.61 -28.22 -3.33
C GLN A 236 -2.68 -27.04 -3.00
N GLY A 237 -3.21 -25.83 -2.93
CA GLY A 237 -2.47 -24.66 -2.50
C GLY A 237 -1.81 -23.88 -3.64
N LEU A 238 -2.19 -24.10 -4.90
CA LEU A 238 -1.61 -23.34 -6.00
C LEU A 238 -2.11 -21.88 -5.99
N ALA A 239 -1.23 -20.94 -5.66
CA ALA A 239 -1.62 -19.56 -5.35
C ALA A 239 -2.34 -18.84 -6.52
N LYS A 240 -1.87 -19.03 -7.75
CA LYS A 240 -2.55 -18.49 -8.95
C LYS A 240 -3.96 -19.06 -9.17
N ALA A 241 -4.20 -20.33 -8.81
CA ALA A 241 -5.52 -20.92 -8.87
C ALA A 241 -6.44 -20.37 -7.77
N GLN A 242 -5.90 -20.22 -6.56
CA GLN A 242 -6.61 -19.56 -5.44
C GLN A 242 -7.01 -18.13 -5.81
N ASN A 243 -6.11 -17.35 -6.41
CA ASN A 243 -6.42 -16.00 -6.86
C ASN A 243 -7.52 -15.96 -7.94
N LYS A 244 -7.43 -16.83 -8.96
CA LYS A 244 -8.46 -16.94 -10.00
C LYS A 244 -9.82 -17.37 -9.45
N LEU A 245 -9.84 -18.32 -8.53
CA LEU A 245 -11.07 -18.77 -7.89
C LEU A 245 -11.69 -17.67 -7.01
N GLY A 246 -10.86 -16.89 -6.31
CA GLY A 246 -11.30 -15.69 -5.58
C GLY A 246 -12.01 -14.70 -6.50
N TRP A 247 -11.41 -14.41 -7.66
CA TRP A 247 -12.02 -13.54 -8.67
C TRP A 247 -13.33 -14.10 -9.22
N MET A 248 -13.41 -15.41 -9.49
CA MET A 248 -14.63 -16.06 -9.98
C MET A 248 -15.77 -15.97 -8.96
N TYR A 249 -15.49 -16.18 -7.67
CA TYR A 249 -16.48 -15.98 -6.61
C TYR A 249 -16.94 -14.53 -6.46
N HIS A 250 -16.03 -13.55 -6.58
CA HIS A 250 -16.41 -12.14 -6.51
C HIS A 250 -17.35 -11.73 -7.65
N ASN A 251 -17.11 -12.24 -8.86
CA ASN A 251 -17.86 -11.87 -10.06
C ASN A 251 -19.01 -12.82 -10.41
N GLY A 252 -19.16 -13.94 -9.69
CA GLY A 252 -20.18 -14.96 -9.99
C GLY A 252 -19.98 -15.66 -11.34
N VAL A 253 -18.72 -15.81 -11.79
CA VAL A 253 -18.40 -16.44 -13.09
C VAL A 253 -18.15 -17.92 -12.86
N GLY A 254 -18.98 -18.79 -13.44
CA GLY A 254 -18.86 -20.26 -13.29
C GLY A 254 -19.15 -20.80 -11.88
N VAL A 255 -19.47 -19.92 -10.93
CA VAL A 255 -19.86 -20.22 -9.56
C VAL A 255 -20.89 -19.19 -9.11
N GLN A 256 -21.70 -19.52 -8.11
CA GLN A 256 -22.57 -18.52 -7.47
C GLN A 256 -21.70 -17.44 -6.80
N GLN A 257 -22.03 -16.17 -7.05
CA GLN A 257 -21.32 -15.04 -6.47
C GLN A 257 -21.28 -15.12 -4.93
N ASN A 258 -20.10 -14.94 -4.34
CA ASN A 258 -19.89 -15.00 -2.91
C ASN A 258 -18.60 -14.25 -2.51
N ASP A 259 -18.75 -13.02 -2.00
CA ASP A 259 -17.60 -12.19 -1.63
C ASP A 259 -16.83 -12.71 -0.42
N GLU A 260 -17.46 -13.44 0.51
CA GLU A 260 -16.76 -14.06 1.64
C GLU A 260 -15.81 -15.16 1.17
N LYS A 261 -16.23 -15.97 0.20
CA LYS A 261 -15.38 -16.97 -0.46
C LYS A 261 -14.29 -16.30 -1.31
N ALA A 262 -14.60 -15.17 -1.94
CA ALA A 262 -13.59 -14.40 -2.67
C ALA A 262 -12.46 -13.95 -1.73
N VAL A 263 -12.81 -13.35 -0.59
CA VAL A 263 -11.85 -12.95 0.46
C VAL A 263 -11.05 -14.17 0.95
N TYR A 264 -11.71 -15.29 1.20
CA TYR A 264 -11.05 -16.52 1.65
C TYR A 264 -9.95 -16.99 0.69
N TRP A 265 -10.26 -17.08 -0.60
CA TRP A 265 -9.32 -17.56 -1.61
C TRP A 265 -8.22 -16.55 -1.94
N HIS A 266 -8.55 -15.26 -2.06
CA HIS A 266 -7.53 -14.22 -2.23
C HIS A 266 -6.58 -14.16 -1.04
N ARG A 267 -7.08 -14.38 0.19
CA ARG A 267 -6.22 -14.47 1.39
C ARG A 267 -5.25 -15.63 1.34
N LYS A 268 -5.70 -16.83 0.97
CA LYS A 268 -4.80 -17.98 0.81
C LYS A 268 -3.72 -17.72 -0.24
N ALA A 269 -4.08 -17.11 -1.38
CA ALA A 269 -3.12 -16.73 -2.41
C ALA A 269 -2.11 -15.69 -1.88
N ALA A 270 -2.61 -14.65 -1.21
CA ALA A 270 -1.83 -13.54 -0.69
C ALA A 270 -0.82 -13.97 0.39
N GLU A 271 -1.22 -14.88 1.28
CA GLU A 271 -0.37 -15.46 2.33
C GLU A 271 0.75 -16.32 1.75
N LYS A 272 0.57 -16.88 0.54
CA LYS A 272 1.61 -17.60 -0.20
C LYS A 272 2.52 -16.69 -1.04
N GLY A 273 2.33 -15.37 -0.98
CA GLY A 273 3.16 -14.41 -1.68
C GLY A 273 2.68 -14.03 -3.08
N ASP A 274 1.52 -14.50 -3.55
CA ASP A 274 1.01 -14.14 -4.87
C ASP A 274 0.69 -12.64 -4.93
N ALA A 275 1.44 -11.87 -5.73
CA ALA A 275 1.32 -10.41 -5.79
C ALA A 275 -0.09 -9.95 -6.21
N GLU A 276 -0.69 -10.63 -7.18
CA GLU A 276 -2.06 -10.38 -7.65
C GLU A 276 -3.11 -10.70 -6.57
N GLY A 277 -2.92 -11.79 -5.83
CA GLY A 277 -3.75 -12.15 -4.67
C GLY A 277 -3.62 -11.15 -3.52
N GLN A 278 -2.42 -10.66 -3.24
CA GLN A 278 -2.17 -9.59 -2.27
C GLN A 278 -2.88 -8.30 -2.68
N PHE A 279 -2.74 -7.88 -3.95
CA PHE A 279 -3.44 -6.71 -4.47
C PHE A 279 -4.96 -6.88 -4.38
N SER A 280 -5.48 -8.03 -4.81
CA SER A 280 -6.92 -8.32 -4.77
C SER A 280 -7.46 -8.29 -3.34
N LEU A 281 -6.75 -8.88 -2.37
CA LEU A 281 -7.15 -8.81 -0.97
C LEU A 281 -7.10 -7.37 -0.43
N GLY A 282 -6.07 -6.60 -0.79
CA GLY A 282 -5.98 -5.18 -0.46
C GLY A 282 -7.18 -4.40 -0.99
N TRP A 283 -7.60 -4.67 -2.23
CA TRP A 283 -8.77 -4.06 -2.86
C TRP A 283 -10.07 -4.40 -2.13
N LEU A 284 -10.25 -5.65 -1.71
CA LEU A 284 -11.43 -6.07 -0.94
C LEU A 284 -11.54 -5.33 0.40
N TYR A 285 -10.42 -5.13 1.11
CA TYR A 285 -10.40 -4.31 2.32
C TYR A 285 -10.62 -2.81 2.04
N TYR A 286 -10.09 -2.30 0.93
CA TYR A 286 -10.27 -0.90 0.52
C TYR A 286 -11.75 -0.60 0.23
N GLN A 287 -12.44 -1.50 -0.48
CA GLN A 287 -13.85 -1.33 -0.83
C GLN A 287 -14.82 -1.80 0.27
N GLY A 288 -14.39 -2.70 1.15
CA GLY A 288 -15.26 -3.35 2.13
C GLY A 288 -16.15 -4.44 1.53
N ILE A 289 -15.61 -5.21 0.57
CA ILE A 289 -16.32 -6.28 -0.15
C ILE A 289 -16.03 -7.61 0.54
N GLY A 290 -17.05 -8.28 1.07
CA GLY A 290 -16.91 -9.53 1.83
C GLY A 290 -16.15 -9.41 3.16
N VAL A 291 -15.64 -8.21 3.49
CA VAL A 291 -14.97 -7.85 4.73
C VAL A 291 -15.35 -6.44 5.14
N LYS A 292 -15.24 -6.14 6.43
CA LYS A 292 -15.33 -4.74 6.90
C LYS A 292 -14.22 -3.93 6.23
N LYS A 293 -14.59 -2.77 5.68
CA LYS A 293 -13.65 -1.79 5.12
C LYS A 293 -12.55 -1.44 6.15
N ASP A 294 -11.29 -1.53 5.72
CA ASP A 294 -10.10 -1.34 6.57
C ASP A 294 -8.91 -0.86 5.71
N TYR A 295 -8.71 0.46 5.66
CA TYR A 295 -7.64 1.06 4.84
C TYR A 295 -6.24 0.69 5.33
N LYS A 296 -6.05 0.39 6.61
CA LYS A 296 -4.76 -0.03 7.14
C LYS A 296 -4.39 -1.41 6.59
N LYS A 297 -5.32 -2.36 6.66
CA LYS A 297 -5.12 -3.68 6.06
C LYS A 297 -4.99 -3.61 4.54
N ALA A 298 -5.75 -2.72 3.89
CA ALA A 298 -5.59 -2.49 2.46
C ALA A 298 -4.17 -2.03 2.11
N ALA A 299 -3.64 -1.03 2.84
CA ALA A 299 -2.27 -0.54 2.67
C ALA A 299 -1.22 -1.62 2.96
N GLU A 300 -1.40 -2.45 4.00
CA GLU A 300 -0.50 -3.57 4.30
C GLU A 300 -0.41 -4.56 3.13
N TRP A 301 -1.54 -4.92 2.52
CA TRP A 301 -1.55 -5.85 1.38
C TRP A 301 -1.08 -5.21 0.08
N PHE A 302 -1.46 -3.96 -0.19
CA PHE A 302 -0.92 -3.22 -1.33
C PHE A 302 0.60 -3.03 -1.21
N GLY A 303 1.13 -2.77 -0.01
CA GLY A 303 2.57 -2.67 0.22
C GLY A 303 3.30 -3.96 -0.17
N LYS A 304 2.81 -5.13 0.28
CA LYS A 304 3.41 -6.42 -0.10
C LYS A 304 3.39 -6.67 -1.61
N ALA A 305 2.31 -6.30 -2.29
CA ALA A 305 2.22 -6.42 -3.75
C ALA A 305 3.13 -5.41 -4.48
N ALA A 306 3.24 -4.19 -3.94
CA ALA A 306 4.09 -3.12 -4.45
C ALA A 306 5.59 -3.45 -4.32
N ASP A 307 6.00 -4.09 -3.23
CA ASP A 307 7.36 -4.59 -3.00
C ASP A 307 7.78 -5.65 -4.05
N GLN A 308 6.80 -6.35 -4.62
CA GLN A 308 6.98 -7.29 -5.73
C GLN A 308 6.91 -6.61 -7.12
N GLY A 309 6.77 -5.29 -7.16
CA GLY A 309 6.78 -4.50 -8.39
C GLY A 309 5.42 -4.33 -9.08
N LEU A 310 4.31 -4.65 -8.43
CA LEU A 310 2.98 -4.46 -9.04
C LEU A 310 2.60 -2.97 -9.07
N ALA A 311 2.53 -2.40 -10.28
CA ALA A 311 2.32 -0.97 -10.50
C ALA A 311 0.97 -0.47 -9.98
N GLU A 312 -0.08 -1.28 -10.13
CA GLU A 312 -1.43 -0.99 -9.63
C GLU A 312 -1.43 -0.88 -8.10
N ALA A 313 -0.69 -1.75 -7.41
CA ALA A 313 -0.56 -1.70 -5.96
C ALA A 313 0.20 -0.46 -5.50
N GLN A 314 1.28 -0.09 -6.19
CA GLN A 314 2.03 1.15 -5.91
C GLN A 314 1.15 2.39 -6.06
N ALA A 315 0.33 2.45 -7.12
CA ALA A 315 -0.59 3.57 -7.34
C ALA A 315 -1.64 3.67 -6.23
N ARG A 316 -2.22 2.55 -5.80
CA ARG A 316 -3.20 2.51 -4.70
C ARG A 316 -2.59 2.83 -3.34
N LEU A 317 -1.36 2.38 -3.08
CA LEU A 317 -0.65 2.72 -1.86
C LEU A 317 -0.40 4.22 -1.80
N LYS A 318 0.08 4.84 -2.89
CA LYS A 318 0.27 6.29 -2.99
C LYS A 318 -1.03 7.07 -2.78
N GLU A 319 -2.14 6.56 -3.30
CA GLU A 319 -3.47 7.14 -3.07
C GLU A 319 -3.86 7.09 -1.57
N LEU A 320 -3.65 5.95 -0.92
CA LEU A 320 -3.91 5.79 0.52
C LEU A 320 -2.97 6.65 1.38
N GLU A 321 -1.70 6.76 1.01
CA GLU A 321 -0.71 7.62 1.68
C GLU A 321 -1.07 9.10 1.53
N ALA A 322 -1.54 9.53 0.35
CA ALA A 322 -2.07 10.88 0.15
C ALA A 322 -3.34 11.16 0.97
N GLN A 323 -4.08 10.11 1.36
CA GLN A 323 -5.23 10.20 2.27
C GLN A 323 -4.83 10.11 3.76
N ASN A 324 -3.60 9.69 4.09
CA ASN A 324 -3.14 9.42 5.46
C ASN A 324 -2.58 10.68 6.15
N ASN A 325 -3.45 11.70 6.27
CA ASN A 325 -3.37 12.76 7.28
C ASN A 325 -3.26 12.16 8.70
N PRO A 326 -2.79 12.90 9.72
CA PRO A 326 -2.72 12.40 11.10
C PRO A 326 -4.06 11.77 11.49
N LEU A 327 -4.04 10.58 12.12
CA LEU A 327 -5.24 9.80 12.42
C LEU A 327 -6.30 10.70 13.03
N LEU A 328 -7.29 11.04 12.22
CA LEU A 328 -8.46 11.78 12.66
C LEU A 328 -9.23 10.86 13.60
N VAL A 329 -9.55 11.36 14.79
CA VAL A 329 -10.40 10.64 15.74
C VAL A 329 -11.84 11.02 15.41
N ILE A 330 -12.59 10.11 14.79
CA ILE A 330 -13.97 10.32 14.38
C ILE A 330 -14.87 9.31 15.09
N ASP A 331 -15.82 9.81 15.86
CA ASP A 331 -16.80 9.00 16.57
C ASP A 331 -17.83 8.38 15.62
N LYS A 332 -18.55 7.35 16.08
CA LYS A 332 -19.57 6.64 15.27
C LYS A 332 -20.68 7.54 14.73
N ASP A 333 -20.92 8.68 15.37
CA ASP A 333 -21.92 9.66 14.94
C ASP A 333 -21.41 10.64 13.86
N GLY A 334 -20.12 10.57 13.51
CA GLY A 334 -19.45 11.47 12.56
C GLY A 334 -18.82 12.69 13.21
N THR A 335 -18.69 12.75 14.54
CA THR A 335 -18.01 13.84 15.24
C THR A 335 -16.49 13.64 15.20
N LEU A 336 -15.77 14.58 14.58
CA LEU A 336 -14.31 14.63 14.61
C LEU A 336 -13.86 15.29 15.91
N THR A 337 -13.27 14.50 16.82
CA THR A 337 -12.87 14.92 18.17
C THR A 337 -11.43 15.41 18.26
N GLY A 338 -10.63 15.14 17.23
CA GLY A 338 -9.29 15.70 17.10
C GLY A 338 -8.36 14.82 16.27
N ILE A 339 -7.06 14.92 16.53
CA ILE A 339 -6.01 14.16 15.87
C ILE A 339 -5.11 13.47 16.90
N THR A 340 -4.72 12.22 16.64
CA THR A 340 -3.96 11.42 17.63
C THR A 340 -2.54 11.94 17.86
N ASP A 341 -1.94 12.59 16.86
CA ASP A 341 -0.57 13.10 16.92
C ASP A 341 -0.46 14.40 16.09
N LYS A 342 -0.53 15.54 16.79
CA LYS A 342 -0.44 16.87 16.16
C LYS A 342 0.90 17.11 15.47
N THR A 343 1.98 16.42 15.86
CA THR A 343 3.31 16.61 15.28
C THR A 343 3.42 16.12 13.83
N LYS A 344 2.49 15.23 13.43
CA LYS A 344 2.39 14.71 12.07
C LYS A 344 1.49 15.54 11.17
N LEU A 345 0.76 16.51 11.73
CA LEU A 345 -0.01 17.44 10.93
C LEU A 345 0.95 18.42 10.24
N GLN A 346 1.01 18.36 8.91
CA GLN A 346 1.82 19.29 8.12
C GLN A 346 1.05 19.68 6.86
N GLY A 347 0.91 20.99 6.63
CA GLY A 347 0.34 21.51 5.39
C GLY A 347 -1.17 21.33 5.30
N LYS A 348 -1.65 20.84 4.15
CA LYS A 348 -3.06 20.71 3.81
C LYS A 348 -3.71 19.45 4.42
N LEU A 349 -4.82 19.62 5.13
CA LEU A 349 -5.65 18.54 5.67
C LEU A 349 -6.91 18.34 4.83
N VAL A 350 -7.15 17.14 4.33
CA VAL A 350 -8.40 16.78 3.64
C VAL A 350 -9.29 15.99 4.59
N LEU A 351 -10.49 16.49 4.87
CA LEU A 351 -11.43 15.82 5.77
C LEU A 351 -12.30 14.80 5.01
N PRO A 352 -12.58 13.64 5.61
CA PRO A 352 -13.33 12.58 4.94
C PRO A 352 -14.86 12.83 5.00
N PRO A 353 -15.65 12.21 4.10
CA PRO A 353 -17.08 12.51 3.95
C PRO A 353 -17.95 12.15 5.16
N GLU A 354 -17.49 11.26 6.03
CA GLU A 354 -18.18 10.86 7.27
C GLU A 354 -18.20 11.96 8.36
N VAL A 355 -17.39 13.02 8.22
CA VAL A 355 -17.35 14.12 9.19
C VAL A 355 -18.63 14.97 9.09
N LYS A 356 -19.42 14.95 10.17
CA LYS A 356 -20.67 15.70 10.34
C LYS A 356 -20.54 16.86 11.32
N LYS A 357 -19.60 16.77 12.25
CA LYS A 357 -19.32 17.79 13.26
C LYS A 357 -17.82 17.83 13.54
N ILE A 358 -17.31 19.00 13.88
CA ILE A 358 -15.97 19.16 14.47
C ILE A 358 -16.16 19.52 15.93
N ALA A 359 -15.59 18.73 16.84
CA ALA A 359 -15.76 18.90 18.27
C ALA A 359 -14.99 20.13 18.79
N GLU A 360 -15.23 20.42 20.08
CA GLU A 360 -14.44 21.41 20.80
C GLU A 360 -12.95 21.06 20.80
N ASN A 361 -12.09 22.07 20.57
CA ASN A 361 -10.61 21.95 20.58
C ASN A 361 -9.99 20.95 19.58
N ALA A 362 -10.73 20.44 18.60
CA ALA A 362 -10.28 19.37 17.71
C ALA A 362 -8.91 19.64 17.04
N PHE A 363 -8.66 20.88 16.65
CA PHE A 363 -7.41 21.34 16.03
C PHE A 363 -6.76 22.49 16.80
N TYR A 364 -7.03 22.63 18.09
CA TYR A 364 -6.40 23.66 18.95
C TYR A 364 -4.86 23.69 18.78
N ASP A 365 -4.29 24.87 18.55
CA ASP A 365 -2.85 25.12 18.33
C ASP A 365 -2.18 24.29 17.22
N CYS A 366 -2.94 23.91 16.18
CA CYS A 366 -2.38 23.22 15.01
C CYS A 366 -1.67 24.20 14.06
N THR A 367 -0.55 24.78 14.51
CA THR A 367 0.19 25.83 13.79
C THR A 367 0.80 25.40 12.45
N ALA A 368 1.06 24.11 12.27
CA ALA A 368 1.57 23.54 11.02
C ALA A 368 0.50 23.27 9.95
N LEU A 369 -0.79 23.43 10.30
CA LEU A 369 -1.93 23.29 9.40
C LEU A 369 -2.04 24.54 8.52
N THR A 370 -1.93 24.39 7.20
CA THR A 370 -1.95 25.53 6.26
C THR A 370 -3.25 25.69 5.51
N GLU A 371 -3.99 24.59 5.32
CA GLU A 371 -5.26 24.54 4.59
C GLU A 371 -6.11 23.38 5.13
N ILE A 372 -7.43 23.57 5.15
CA ILE A 372 -8.39 22.49 5.42
C ILE A 372 -9.36 22.40 4.25
N ASP A 373 -9.45 21.21 3.66
CA ASP A 373 -10.33 20.90 2.54
C ASP A 373 -11.59 20.19 3.02
N PHE A 374 -12.71 20.91 2.92
CA PHE A 374 -14.05 20.41 3.24
C PHE A 374 -14.81 19.88 2.03
N SER A 375 -14.18 19.75 0.86
CA SER A 375 -14.87 19.40 -0.40
C SER A 375 -15.62 18.06 -0.34
N ALA A 376 -15.15 17.11 0.44
CA ALA A 376 -15.82 15.83 0.66
C ALA A 376 -16.89 15.87 1.78
N CYS A 377 -16.88 16.87 2.66
CA CYS A 377 -17.73 16.94 3.85
C CYS A 377 -19.11 17.57 3.54
N THR A 378 -19.92 16.91 2.73
CA THR A 378 -21.27 17.41 2.36
C THR A 378 -22.29 17.38 3.51
N GLY A 379 -21.94 16.74 4.64
CA GLY A 379 -22.79 16.61 5.82
C GLY A 379 -22.29 17.37 7.06
N LEU A 380 -21.24 18.20 6.95
CA LEU A 380 -20.71 18.95 8.08
C LEU A 380 -21.66 20.11 8.44
N VAL A 381 -22.21 20.08 9.65
CA VAL A 381 -23.21 21.05 10.11
C VAL A 381 -22.74 21.93 11.27
N ASP A 382 -21.72 21.53 12.02
CA ASP A 382 -21.28 22.21 13.25
C ASP A 382 -19.75 22.21 13.36
N ILE A 383 -19.17 23.39 13.61
CA ILE A 383 -17.78 23.56 14.04
C ILE A 383 -17.80 24.02 15.50
N GLY A 384 -17.22 23.21 16.38
CA GLY A 384 -17.24 23.40 17.83
C GLY A 384 -16.47 24.62 18.33
N ARG A 385 -16.62 24.87 19.64
CA ARG A 385 -15.89 25.91 20.36
C ARG A 385 -14.38 25.67 20.25
N TRP A 386 -13.59 26.72 20.02
CA TRP A 386 -12.12 26.62 19.95
C TRP A 386 -11.57 25.60 18.94
N ALA A 387 -12.39 25.16 17.97
CA ALA A 387 -12.05 24.03 17.11
C ALA A 387 -10.72 24.22 16.37
N PHE A 388 -10.39 25.46 15.98
CA PHE A 388 -9.18 25.86 15.28
C PHE A 388 -8.44 27.00 15.99
N LEU A 389 -8.66 27.20 17.30
CA LEU A 389 -7.97 28.25 18.03
C LEU A 389 -6.45 28.11 17.84
N GLY A 390 -5.77 29.21 17.53
CA GLY A 390 -4.30 29.23 17.40
C GLY A 390 -3.73 28.51 16.17
N CYS A 391 -4.55 28.17 15.16
CA CYS A 391 -4.08 27.63 13.88
C CYS A 391 -3.40 28.71 13.01
N THR A 392 -2.25 29.22 13.45
CA THR A 392 -1.57 30.37 12.83
C THR A 392 -1.08 30.14 11.40
N GLY A 393 -0.84 28.88 11.00
CA GLY A 393 -0.48 28.52 9.63
C GLY A 393 -1.64 28.56 8.63
N LEU A 394 -2.89 28.54 9.11
CA LEU A 394 -4.08 28.42 8.27
C LEU A 394 -4.29 29.73 7.50
N THR A 395 -4.20 29.69 6.17
CA THR A 395 -4.21 30.91 5.34
C THR A 395 -5.50 31.17 4.59
N GLU A 396 -6.21 30.11 4.21
CA GLU A 396 -7.52 30.15 3.57
C GLU A 396 -8.43 29.11 4.18
N ILE A 397 -9.72 29.43 4.28
CA ILE A 397 -10.75 28.47 4.65
C ILE A 397 -12.01 28.62 3.79
N ARG A 398 -12.39 27.52 3.14
CA ARG A 398 -13.62 27.41 2.35
C ARG A 398 -14.61 26.51 3.07
N LEU A 399 -15.51 27.13 3.83
CA LEU A 399 -16.49 26.40 4.62
C LEU A 399 -17.52 25.71 3.70
N PRO A 400 -17.95 24.47 4.03
CA PRO A 400 -18.85 23.70 3.19
C PRO A 400 -20.27 24.27 3.20
N ALA A 401 -21.00 24.08 2.10
CA ALA A 401 -22.35 24.62 1.91
C ALA A 401 -23.41 24.06 2.88
N SER A 402 -23.09 22.99 3.64
CA SER A 402 -23.95 22.39 4.65
C SER A 402 -23.80 23.01 6.05
N LEU A 403 -22.77 23.83 6.28
CA LEU A 403 -22.41 24.30 7.61
C LEU A 403 -23.49 25.22 8.19
N ALA A 404 -24.05 24.85 9.35
CA ALA A 404 -25.10 25.61 10.01
C ALA A 404 -24.58 26.48 11.17
N LYS A 405 -23.50 26.05 11.84
CA LYS A 405 -23.01 26.67 13.07
C LYS A 405 -21.48 26.74 13.14
N ILE A 406 -20.98 27.87 13.63
CA ILE A 406 -19.59 28.09 14.05
C ILE A 406 -19.60 28.43 15.55
N GLY A 407 -18.79 27.73 16.34
CA GLY A 407 -18.71 27.87 17.78
C GLY A 407 -17.99 29.14 18.24
N TYR A 408 -18.05 29.38 19.55
CA TYR A 408 -17.32 30.49 20.19
C TYR A 408 -15.82 30.30 19.99
N TRP A 409 -15.11 31.39 19.64
CA TRP A 409 -13.66 31.40 19.40
C TRP A 409 -13.17 30.28 18.46
N ALA A 410 -14.01 29.82 17.52
CA ALA A 410 -13.69 28.65 16.70
C ALA A 410 -12.42 28.84 15.85
N PHE A 411 -12.15 30.05 15.37
CA PHE A 411 -10.96 30.43 14.61
C PHE A 411 -10.15 31.53 15.30
N ASP A 412 -10.30 31.68 16.61
CA ASP A 412 -9.57 32.68 17.38
C ASP A 412 -8.05 32.52 17.22
N GLY A 413 -7.31 33.62 17.07
CA GLY A 413 -5.86 33.58 16.89
C GLY A 413 -5.36 32.91 15.60
N CYS A 414 -6.23 32.65 14.62
CA CYS A 414 -5.83 32.19 13.28
C CYS A 414 -5.18 33.33 12.47
N THR A 415 -4.02 33.79 12.92
CA THR A 415 -3.33 34.98 12.40
C THR A 415 -2.87 34.86 10.94
N GLY A 416 -2.83 33.66 10.37
CA GLY A 416 -2.53 33.43 8.95
C GLY A 416 -3.71 33.67 8.00
N LEU A 417 -4.96 33.66 8.50
CA LEU A 417 -6.15 33.70 7.66
C LEU A 417 -6.26 35.03 6.91
N VAL A 418 -6.47 34.96 5.58
CA VAL A 418 -6.59 36.15 4.72
C VAL A 418 -8.02 36.35 4.22
N GLU A 419 -8.72 35.25 3.93
CA GLU A 419 -10.07 35.25 3.36
C GLU A 419 -10.93 34.16 4.00
N VAL A 420 -12.15 34.54 4.40
CA VAL A 420 -13.17 33.64 4.93
C VAL A 420 -14.47 33.86 4.15
N ARG A 421 -15.03 32.78 3.62
CA ARG A 421 -16.33 32.75 2.95
C ARG A 421 -17.33 31.93 3.75
N LEU A 422 -18.40 32.57 4.19
CA LEU A 422 -19.46 31.95 4.99
C LEU A 422 -20.61 31.47 4.08
N PRO A 423 -21.09 30.23 4.25
CA PRO A 423 -22.07 29.62 3.36
C PRO A 423 -23.50 30.13 3.63
N ALA A 424 -24.41 29.88 2.68
CA ALA A 424 -25.81 30.30 2.78
C ALA A 424 -26.58 29.63 3.92
N SER A 425 -26.21 28.41 4.30
CA SER A 425 -26.83 27.62 5.38
C SER A 425 -26.52 28.12 6.80
N LEU A 426 -25.47 28.95 6.95
CA LEU A 426 -24.94 29.34 8.24
C LEU A 426 -25.94 30.25 8.98
N ASN A 427 -26.39 29.82 10.16
CA ASN A 427 -27.39 30.52 10.96
C ASN A 427 -26.91 30.82 12.40
N SER A 428 -25.70 30.41 12.77
CA SER A 428 -25.11 30.72 14.07
C SER A 428 -23.60 30.92 13.97
N ILE A 429 -23.12 32.06 14.45
CA ILE A 429 -21.70 32.41 14.64
C ILE A 429 -21.51 32.70 16.12
N GLY A 430 -20.60 31.99 16.78
CA GLY A 430 -20.26 32.24 18.18
C GLY A 430 -19.49 33.54 18.37
N LYS A 431 -19.60 34.15 19.57
CA LYS A 431 -18.84 35.35 19.91
C LYS A 431 -17.33 35.09 19.75
N GLY A 432 -16.61 36.08 19.24
CA GLY A 432 -15.16 35.99 19.01
C GLY A 432 -14.74 34.89 18.03
N ALA A 433 -15.64 34.34 17.20
CA ALA A 433 -15.31 33.23 16.30
C ALA A 433 -14.11 33.51 15.38
N PHE A 434 -13.82 34.80 15.09
CA PHE A 434 -12.68 35.26 14.29
C PHE A 434 -11.86 36.35 15.01
N ALA A 435 -11.87 36.36 16.34
CA ALA A 435 -11.01 37.23 17.13
C ALA A 435 -9.53 36.94 16.85
N ASP A 436 -8.67 37.95 17.01
CA ASP A 436 -7.22 37.86 16.76
C ASP A 436 -6.81 37.35 15.35
N CYS A 437 -7.72 37.40 14.37
CA CYS A 437 -7.45 37.09 12.97
C CYS A 437 -6.85 38.31 12.23
N GLY A 438 -5.71 38.82 12.70
CA GLY A 438 -5.16 40.13 12.29
C GLY A 438 -4.86 40.30 10.78
N ASN A 439 -4.63 39.22 10.03
CA ASN A 439 -4.42 39.28 8.58
C ASN A 439 -5.69 39.10 7.74
N LEU A 440 -6.85 38.88 8.37
CA LEU A 440 -8.10 38.65 7.67
C LEU A 440 -8.51 39.96 6.97
N ARG A 441 -8.52 39.97 5.63
CA ARG A 441 -8.84 41.15 4.80
C ARG A 441 -10.19 41.03 4.11
N LYS A 442 -10.70 39.81 3.97
CA LYS A 442 -11.96 39.53 3.30
C LYS A 442 -12.80 38.60 4.14
N LEU A 443 -13.94 39.11 4.58
CA LEU A 443 -14.93 38.36 5.33
C LEU A 443 -16.27 38.52 4.62
N ILE A 444 -16.70 37.46 3.94
CA ILE A 444 -17.80 37.50 2.96
C ILE A 444 -18.86 36.48 3.36
N VAL A 445 -20.12 36.91 3.40
CA VAL A 445 -21.29 36.06 3.57
C VAL A 445 -21.91 35.77 2.20
N ALA A 446 -22.31 34.52 1.95
CA ALA A 446 -23.03 34.13 0.73
C ALA A 446 -24.30 34.99 0.54
N PRO A 447 -24.60 35.47 -0.67
CA PRO A 447 -25.75 36.37 -0.92
C PRO A 447 -27.10 35.84 -0.42
N GLU A 448 -27.28 34.52 -0.50
CA GLU A 448 -28.50 33.79 -0.16
C GLU A 448 -28.66 33.54 1.35
N ASN A 449 -27.65 33.87 2.16
CA ASN A 449 -27.74 33.69 3.61
C ASN A 449 -28.84 34.57 4.21
N THR A 450 -29.80 33.98 4.93
CA THR A 450 -30.96 34.69 5.48
C THR A 450 -30.72 35.26 6.88
N THR A 451 -29.64 34.89 7.56
CA THR A 451 -29.33 35.28 8.94
C THR A 451 -28.32 36.41 9.01
N TYR A 452 -27.32 36.39 8.12
CA TYR A 452 -26.19 37.30 8.15
C TYR A 452 -26.02 38.02 6.82
N TYR A 453 -25.31 39.14 6.87
CA TYR A 453 -24.93 39.94 5.72
C TYR A 453 -23.56 40.57 5.97
N SER A 454 -22.68 40.52 4.97
CA SER A 454 -21.36 41.16 5.06
C SER A 454 -21.32 42.48 4.30
N LYS A 455 -20.77 43.52 4.90
CA LYS A 455 -20.46 44.81 4.27
C LYS A 455 -19.18 45.37 4.85
N ASP A 456 -18.30 45.89 3.99
CA ASP A 456 -17.02 46.50 4.37
C ASP A 456 -16.15 45.59 5.27
N ASN A 457 -16.17 44.28 4.96
CA ASN A 457 -15.50 43.21 5.72
C ASN A 457 -15.96 43.03 7.17
N VAL A 458 -17.18 43.48 7.46
CA VAL A 458 -17.86 43.28 8.74
C VAL A 458 -19.14 42.48 8.51
N ILE A 459 -19.41 41.57 9.44
CA ILE A 459 -20.63 40.76 9.45
C ILE A 459 -21.65 41.42 10.36
N TYR A 460 -22.86 41.55 9.82
CA TYR A 460 -24.04 42.00 10.53
C TYR A 460 -25.10 40.91 10.52
N THR A 461 -26.07 41.00 11.41
CA THR A 461 -27.36 40.32 11.22
C THR A 461 -28.05 40.83 9.95
N ARG A 462 -28.89 40.01 9.32
CA ARG A 462 -29.57 40.36 8.05
C ARG A 462 -30.44 41.61 8.16
N ASN A 463 -31.02 41.87 9.33
CA ASN A 463 -31.76 43.10 9.62
C ASN A 463 -30.87 44.32 9.95
N MET A 464 -29.54 44.16 9.88
CA MET A 464 -28.52 45.17 10.18
C MET A 464 -28.63 45.82 11.57
N LYS A 465 -29.20 45.11 12.55
CA LYS A 465 -29.35 45.58 13.93
C LYS A 465 -28.15 45.27 14.80
N LYS A 466 -27.43 44.18 14.52
CA LYS A 466 -26.29 43.75 15.32
C LYS A 466 -25.06 43.53 14.45
N LEU A 467 -23.93 44.07 14.89
CA LEU A 467 -22.60 43.81 14.32
C LEU A 467 -22.01 42.60 15.06
N ILE A 468 -21.67 41.55 14.31
CA ILE A 468 -21.27 40.23 14.83
C ILE A 468 -19.76 40.15 14.97
N CYS A 469 -19.03 40.40 13.89
CA CYS A 469 -17.57 40.40 13.89
C CYS A 469 -17.02 41.14 12.67
N ALA A 470 -15.75 41.52 12.77
CA ALA A 470 -15.01 42.25 11.76
C ALA A 470 -13.77 41.47 11.31
N ALA A 471 -13.34 41.72 10.08
CA ALA A 471 -12.04 41.25 9.62
C ALA A 471 -10.91 42.03 10.32
N GLY A 472 -9.88 41.32 10.81
CA GLY A 472 -8.78 41.93 11.58
C GLY A 472 -7.96 42.99 10.83
N GLY A 473 -7.97 42.95 9.50
CA GLY A 473 -7.27 43.89 8.62
C GLY A 473 -7.97 45.24 8.40
N ILE A 474 -9.09 45.51 9.07
CA ILE A 474 -9.79 46.80 8.99
C ILE A 474 -8.97 47.90 9.66
N THR A 475 -8.90 49.07 9.01
CA THR A 475 -8.15 50.24 9.49
C THR A 475 -9.06 51.39 9.92
N GLN A 476 -10.28 51.46 9.40
CA GLN A 476 -11.29 52.43 9.80
C GLN A 476 -12.67 51.86 9.50
N ILE A 477 -13.68 52.27 10.26
CA ILE A 477 -15.07 51.88 9.97
C ILE A 477 -16.08 52.96 10.33
N PHE A 478 -17.07 53.11 9.45
CA PHE A 478 -18.30 53.86 9.69
C PHE A 478 -19.44 52.86 9.90
N ILE A 479 -19.83 52.65 11.15
CA ILE A 479 -20.87 51.66 11.48
C ILE A 479 -22.24 52.25 11.06
N PRO A 480 -23.08 51.52 10.30
CA PRO A 480 -24.37 52.03 9.83
C PRO A 480 -25.35 52.36 10.97
N ASP A 481 -26.11 53.45 10.82
CA ASP A 481 -27.10 53.93 11.82
C ASP A 481 -28.21 52.92 12.16
N THR A 482 -28.36 51.86 11.35
CA THR A 482 -29.30 50.77 11.62
C THR A 482 -28.88 49.90 12.80
N VAL A 483 -27.58 49.87 13.10
CA VAL A 483 -26.95 49.02 14.13
C VAL A 483 -27.23 49.59 15.51
N THR A 484 -27.73 48.73 16.40
CA THR A 484 -28.07 49.04 17.80
C THR A 484 -27.15 48.31 18.79
N GLU A 485 -26.47 47.24 18.36
CA GLU A 485 -25.57 46.44 19.20
C GLU A 485 -24.29 46.06 18.46
N ILE A 486 -23.15 46.26 19.10
CA ILE A 486 -21.85 45.68 18.71
C ILE A 486 -21.60 44.48 19.61
N GLU A 487 -21.45 43.29 19.03
CA GLU A 487 -21.21 42.05 19.78
C GLU A 487 -19.88 42.07 20.53
N GLY A 488 -19.79 41.30 21.61
CA GLY A 488 -18.54 41.11 22.33
C GLY A 488 -17.48 40.45 21.43
N TRP A 489 -16.24 40.86 21.59
CA TRP A 489 -15.10 40.48 20.74
C TRP A 489 -15.23 40.82 19.24
N ALA A 490 -16.19 41.67 18.84
CA ALA A 490 -16.46 41.89 17.41
C ALA A 490 -15.27 42.46 16.62
N PHE A 491 -14.44 43.30 17.23
CA PHE A 491 -13.21 43.86 16.69
C PHE A 491 -11.97 43.42 17.49
N ASP A 492 -12.08 42.39 18.33
CA ASP A 492 -10.96 41.94 19.15
C ASP A 492 -9.76 41.54 18.28
N GLY A 493 -8.59 42.10 18.58
CA GLY A 493 -7.38 41.87 17.80
C GLY A 493 -7.30 42.61 16.46
N CYS A 494 -8.20 43.56 16.18
CA CYS A 494 -8.11 44.43 15.00
C CYS A 494 -6.98 45.47 15.16
N THR A 495 -5.73 45.01 15.19
CA THR A 495 -4.53 45.82 15.46
C THR A 495 -4.29 46.95 14.45
N GLY A 496 -4.91 46.89 13.28
CA GLY A 496 -4.87 47.91 12.24
C GLY A 496 -5.87 49.05 12.42
N LEU A 497 -6.91 48.86 13.24
CA LEU A 497 -8.04 49.78 13.38
C LEU A 497 -7.59 51.06 14.07
N ALA A 498 -7.74 52.19 13.38
CA ALA A 498 -7.30 53.51 13.85
C ALA A 498 -8.47 54.43 14.24
N GLU A 499 -9.60 54.32 13.54
CA GLU A 499 -10.78 55.16 13.77
C GLU A 499 -12.08 54.35 13.63
N VAL A 500 -12.99 54.57 14.58
CA VAL A 500 -14.34 53.99 14.57
C VAL A 500 -15.34 55.12 14.72
N ARG A 501 -16.30 55.21 13.80
CA ARG A 501 -17.50 56.04 13.99
C ARG A 501 -18.68 55.18 14.40
N LEU A 502 -19.22 55.48 15.58
CA LEU A 502 -20.36 54.78 16.14
C LEU A 502 -21.69 55.28 15.53
N PRO A 503 -22.71 54.41 15.40
CA PRO A 503 -23.98 54.75 14.80
C PRO A 503 -24.90 55.51 15.75
N ALA A 504 -25.86 56.25 15.20
CA ALA A 504 -26.76 57.09 16.00
C ALA A 504 -27.60 56.30 17.03
N ASN A 505 -28.10 55.13 16.62
CA ASN A 505 -29.02 54.32 17.42
C ASN A 505 -28.32 53.28 18.31
N LEU A 506 -27.00 53.34 18.48
CA LEU A 506 -26.26 52.37 19.29
C LEU A 506 -26.71 52.39 20.75
N THR A 507 -26.97 51.21 21.33
CA THR A 507 -27.31 51.07 22.75
C THR A 507 -26.33 50.18 23.50
N VAL A 508 -25.59 49.30 22.82
CA VAL A 508 -24.67 48.34 23.45
C VAL A 508 -23.36 48.22 22.67
N ILE A 509 -22.25 48.33 23.39
CA ILE A 509 -20.92 47.86 23.00
C ILE A 509 -20.59 46.66 23.88
N GLY A 510 -20.42 45.48 23.29
CA GLY A 510 -20.16 44.25 24.02
C GLY A 510 -18.83 44.23 24.77
N GLU A 511 -18.72 43.28 25.69
CA GLU A 511 -17.46 42.93 26.39
C GLU A 511 -16.32 42.68 25.38
N TRP A 512 -15.12 43.19 25.67
CA TRP A 512 -13.94 43.02 24.80
C TRP A 512 -14.13 43.44 23.32
N ALA A 513 -15.17 44.22 22.99
CA ALA A 513 -15.57 44.48 21.61
C ALA A 513 -14.47 45.10 20.75
N PHE A 514 -13.61 45.95 21.31
CA PHE A 514 -12.45 46.56 20.68
C PHE A 514 -11.13 46.20 21.38
N SER A 515 -11.11 45.08 22.11
CA SER A 515 -9.90 44.65 22.79
C SER A 515 -8.74 44.45 21.80
N GLY A 516 -7.51 44.76 22.22
CA GLY A 516 -6.32 44.59 21.39
C GLY A 516 -6.24 45.49 20.15
N CYS A 517 -7.15 46.47 19.99
CA CYS A 517 -7.10 47.46 18.91
C CYS A 517 -6.01 48.51 19.17
N ILE A 518 -4.74 48.10 19.15
CA ILE A 518 -3.58 48.90 19.58
C ILE A 518 -3.39 50.21 18.81
N LYS A 519 -3.90 50.31 17.57
CA LYS A 519 -3.82 51.54 16.76
C LYS A 519 -5.03 52.46 16.92
N LEU A 520 -6.06 52.05 17.65
CA LEU A 520 -7.31 52.78 17.76
C LEU A 520 -7.04 54.07 18.51
N ALA A 521 -7.07 55.19 17.79
CA ALA A 521 -6.75 56.51 18.34
C ALA A 521 -8.02 57.32 18.62
N LYS A 522 -9.10 57.03 17.89
CA LYS A 522 -10.34 57.81 17.93
C LYS A 522 -11.57 56.90 17.85
N VAL A 523 -12.47 57.07 18.81
CA VAL A 523 -13.83 56.55 18.75
C VAL A 523 -14.79 57.74 18.72
N ASP A 524 -15.48 57.92 17.60
CA ASP A 524 -16.38 59.04 17.33
C ASP A 524 -17.81 58.69 17.78
N PHE A 525 -18.25 59.36 18.84
CA PHE A 525 -19.60 59.27 19.43
C PHE A 525 -20.54 60.38 18.93
N SER A 526 -20.09 61.29 18.05
CA SER A 526 -20.85 62.51 17.69
C SER A 526 -22.23 62.25 17.09
N ALA A 527 -22.45 61.06 16.51
CA ALA A 527 -23.74 60.66 15.97
C ALA A 527 -24.67 60.04 17.01
N CYS A 528 -24.16 59.55 18.14
CA CYS A 528 -24.91 58.75 19.11
C CYS A 528 -25.98 59.57 19.85
N THR A 529 -27.23 59.13 19.79
CA THR A 529 -28.37 59.79 20.45
C THR A 529 -28.87 59.04 21.69
N ASN A 530 -28.44 57.80 21.88
CA ASN A 530 -28.89 56.93 22.98
C ASN A 530 -27.82 56.79 24.06
N ARG A 531 -28.24 56.40 25.28
CA ARG A 531 -27.32 55.92 26.30
C ARG A 531 -26.73 54.58 25.85
N ILE A 532 -25.41 54.46 25.88
CA ILE A 532 -24.68 53.26 25.47
C ILE A 532 -24.22 52.50 26.72
N GLU A 533 -24.58 51.23 26.81
CA GLU A 533 -23.97 50.28 27.74
C GLU A 533 -22.63 49.82 27.14
N ILE A 534 -21.55 50.02 27.89
CA ILE A 534 -20.21 49.60 27.50
C ILE A 534 -19.84 48.39 28.36
N GLY A 535 -19.65 47.25 27.71
CA GLY A 535 -19.28 46.00 28.35
C GLY A 535 -17.90 46.04 29.00
N GLU A 536 -17.67 45.07 29.89
CA GLU A 536 -16.39 44.89 30.57
C GLU A 536 -15.24 44.80 29.55
N GLU A 537 -14.17 45.55 29.81
CA GLU A 537 -12.94 45.52 29.00
C GLU A 537 -13.14 45.80 27.49
N ALA A 538 -14.24 46.49 27.12
CA ALA A 538 -14.58 46.78 25.74
C ALA A 538 -13.45 47.48 24.95
N PHE A 539 -12.57 48.22 25.61
CA PHE A 539 -11.41 48.90 25.00
C PHE A 539 -10.07 48.46 25.61
N TYR A 540 -10.01 47.26 26.20
CA TYR A 540 -8.78 46.75 26.81
C TYR A 540 -7.63 46.70 25.81
N GLY A 541 -6.44 47.13 26.22
CA GLY A 541 -5.26 47.14 25.35
C GLY A 541 -5.30 48.14 24.17
N CYS A 542 -6.30 49.04 24.11
CA CYS A 542 -6.33 50.15 23.15
C CYS A 542 -5.34 51.26 23.55
N THR A 543 -4.05 50.98 23.44
CA THR A 543 -2.96 51.83 23.98
C THR A 543 -2.84 53.21 23.34
N ASN A 544 -3.34 53.40 22.11
CA ASN A 544 -3.35 54.69 21.42
C ASN A 544 -4.66 55.49 21.61
N LEU A 545 -5.63 54.94 22.34
CA LEU A 545 -6.93 55.57 22.48
C LEU A 545 -6.83 56.77 23.42
N THR A 546 -6.80 57.96 22.83
CA THR A 546 -6.62 59.22 23.56
C THR A 546 -7.93 59.98 23.76
N LYS A 547 -9.00 59.58 23.06
CA LYS A 547 -10.33 60.22 23.12
C LYS A 547 -11.47 59.22 22.93
N VAL A 548 -12.45 59.25 23.83
CA VAL A 548 -13.75 58.56 23.73
C VAL A 548 -14.81 59.65 23.87
N GLY A 549 -15.32 60.15 22.74
CA GLY A 549 -16.22 61.31 22.71
C GLY A 549 -15.53 62.66 22.98
N GLU A 550 -16.27 63.66 23.46
CA GLU A 550 -15.74 64.98 23.85
C GLU A 550 -15.03 64.98 25.23
N GLN A 551 -14.98 63.85 25.94
CA GLN A 551 -14.23 63.73 27.19
C GLN A 551 -12.87 63.06 26.94
N SER A 552 -11.80 63.74 27.35
CA SER A 552 -10.45 63.19 27.44
C SER A 552 -10.32 62.30 28.68
N PHE A 553 -9.63 61.18 28.57
CA PHE A 553 -9.17 60.38 29.72
C PHE A 553 -7.98 61.02 30.44
#